data_AF-A0A7W4WB98-F1
#
_entry.id   AF-A0A7W4WB98-F1
#
_cell.length_a   1.000
_cell.length_b   1.000
_cell.length_c   1.000
_cell.angle_alpha   90.00
_cell.angle_beta   90.00
_cell.angle_gamma   90.00
#
_symmetry.space_group_name_H-M   'P 1'
#
loop_
_entity.id
_entity.type
_entity.pdbx_description
1 polymer ?
#
loop_
_entity_poly.entity_id
_entity_poly.type
_entity_poly.pdbx_seq_one_letter_code
_entity_poly.pdbx_strand_id
1 'polypeptide(L)'
;MLNKSQSISARLSAEDYAYLMSIDRNGAVTQSEKVRELIAMARESVGMMSFARAYIASAEAVLPIKARCTDEQKRSLPVEALLELLAESAAAVQACVDEEELTPALERKALPAIEAFLEKILLVAAQENPRVANPDSALRIKKQIDNLLNK
;
A
#
# COMPACT_ATOMS: atom_id res chain seq x y z
N MET A 1 15.32 16.77 8.47
CA MET A 1 14.20 16.33 7.61
C MET A 1 13.53 17.58 7.06
N LEU A 2 13.60 17.80 5.74
CA LEU A 2 12.99 18.95 5.06
C LEU A 2 11.48 18.68 4.90
N ASN A 3 10.67 19.08 5.88
CA ASN A 3 9.24 19.33 5.64
C ASN A 3 9.13 20.57 4.73
N LYS A 4 9.33 20.40 3.43
CA LYS A 4 9.05 21.46 2.46
C LYS A 4 7.55 21.57 2.32
N SER A 5 6.94 22.52 3.03
CA SER A 5 5.57 22.96 2.73
C SER A 5 5.57 23.55 1.32
N GLN A 6 5.09 22.80 0.33
CA GLN A 6 4.86 23.31 -1.01
C GLN A 6 3.50 24.00 -1.03
N SER A 7 3.48 25.28 -1.40
CA SER A 7 2.25 26.03 -1.63
C SER A 7 1.88 25.99 -3.11
N ILE A 8 0.63 25.67 -3.41
CA ILE A 8 0.08 25.68 -4.77
C ILE A 8 -1.08 26.68 -4.78
N SER A 9 -1.15 27.51 -5.82
CA SER A 9 -2.28 28.42 -6.04
C SER A 9 -3.23 27.84 -7.08
N ALA A 10 -4.53 27.85 -6.78
CA ALA A 10 -5.58 27.43 -7.68
C ALA A 10 -6.58 28.57 -7.89
N ARG A 11 -7.16 28.67 -9.10
CA ARG A 11 -8.24 29.60 -9.39
C ARG A 11 -9.56 28.88 -9.21
N LEU A 12 -10.47 29.49 -8.47
CA LEU A 12 -11.84 29.00 -8.25
C LEU A 12 -12.81 30.02 -8.83
N SER A 13 -14.00 29.56 -9.24
CA SER A 13 -15.10 30.49 -9.52
C SER A 13 -15.53 31.19 -8.22
N ALA A 14 -16.23 32.31 -8.33
CA ALA A 14 -16.72 33.03 -7.16
C ALA A 14 -17.69 32.17 -6.32
N GLU A 15 -18.47 31.32 -6.99
CA GLU A 15 -19.40 30.38 -6.36
C GLU A 15 -18.66 29.26 -5.61
N ASP A 16 -17.65 28.64 -6.24
CA ASP A 16 -16.83 27.59 -5.61
C ASP A 16 -16.04 28.12 -4.42
N TYR A 17 -15.55 29.36 -4.51
CA TYR A 17 -14.86 30.01 -3.41
C TYR A 17 -15.81 30.29 -2.24
N ALA A 18 -17.02 30.79 -2.51
CA ALA A 18 -18.03 31.00 -1.49
C ALA A 18 -18.41 29.67 -0.81
N TYR A 19 -18.57 28.60 -1.59
CA TYR A 19 -18.82 27.26 -1.08
C TYR A 19 -17.67 26.78 -0.19
N LEU A 20 -16.41 26.89 -0.63
CA LEU A 20 -15.24 26.52 0.16
C LEU A 20 -15.21 27.26 1.51
N MET A 21 -15.51 28.56 1.51
CA MET A 21 -15.50 29.37 2.74
C MET A 21 -16.61 28.96 3.72
N SER A 22 -17.74 28.45 3.21
CA SER A 22 -18.88 27.97 4.02
C SER A 22 -18.62 26.65 4.78
N ILE A 23 -17.53 25.94 4.47
CA ILE A 23 -17.22 24.65 5.09
C ILE A 23 -16.58 24.86 6.45
N ASP A 24 -17.35 24.72 7.53
CA ASP A 24 -16.86 24.71 8.90
C ASP A 24 -16.93 23.27 9.46
N ARG A 25 -15.94 22.45 9.13
CA ARG A 25 -15.83 21.06 9.61
C ARG A 25 -14.43 20.77 10.16
N ASN A 26 -14.37 19.88 11.15
CA ASN A 26 -13.14 19.35 11.74
C ASN A 26 -12.10 20.40 12.18
N GLY A 27 -12.54 21.61 12.49
CA GLY A 27 -11.66 22.70 12.94
C GLY A 27 -10.80 23.34 11.84
N ALA A 28 -11.12 23.13 10.56
CA ALA A 28 -10.45 23.82 9.46
C ALA A 28 -10.83 25.31 9.43
N VAL A 29 -9.90 26.18 9.86
CA VAL A 29 -10.15 27.63 9.99
C VAL A 29 -9.62 28.39 8.77
N THR A 30 -8.45 28.01 8.27
CA THR A 30 -7.80 28.69 7.15
C THR A 30 -8.26 28.13 5.81
N GLN A 31 -8.13 28.94 4.75
CA GLN A 31 -8.48 28.52 3.38
C GLN A 31 -7.73 27.25 2.96
N SER A 32 -6.43 27.16 3.28
CA SER A 32 -5.62 25.98 2.97
C SER A 32 -6.04 24.74 3.75
N GLU A 33 -6.49 24.88 5.00
CA GLU A 33 -7.04 23.77 5.78
C GLU A 33 -8.37 23.32 5.21
N LYS A 34 -9.26 24.24 4.86
CA LYS A 34 -10.56 23.92 4.23
C LYS A 34 -10.36 23.18 2.91
N VAL A 35 -9.38 23.59 2.09
CA VAL A 35 -9.02 22.86 0.85
C VAL A 35 -8.46 21.46 1.15
N ARG A 36 -7.58 21.33 2.15
CA ARG A 36 -7.05 20.01 2.56
C ARG A 36 -8.15 19.07 3.05
N GLU A 37 -9.09 19.60 3.82
CA GLU A 37 -10.24 18.85 4.31
C GLU A 37 -11.14 18.42 3.16
N LEU A 38 -11.44 19.31 2.22
CA LEU A 38 -12.24 18.98 1.03
C LEU A 38 -11.55 17.91 0.17
N ILE A 39 -10.22 17.94 0.05
CA ILE A 39 -9.45 16.88 -0.61
C ILE A 39 -9.51 15.57 0.18
N ALA A 40 -9.41 15.61 1.51
CA ALA A 40 -9.53 14.42 2.35
C ALA A 40 -10.93 13.80 2.20
N MET A 41 -11.98 14.62 2.31
CA MET A 41 -13.36 14.22 2.09
C MET A 41 -13.59 13.71 0.66
N ALA A 42 -13.00 14.33 -0.37
CA ALA A 42 -13.10 13.85 -1.74
C ALA A 42 -12.34 12.54 -1.95
N ARG A 43 -11.23 12.32 -1.24
CA ARG A 43 -10.52 11.03 -1.22
C ARG A 43 -11.35 9.96 -0.52
N GLU A 44 -12.11 10.31 0.50
CA GLU A 44 -13.03 9.41 1.21
C GLU A 44 -14.32 9.15 0.41
N SER A 45 -14.87 10.16 -0.27
CA SER A 45 -16.15 10.11 -0.99
C SER A 45 -16.04 9.52 -2.39
N VAL A 46 -14.91 9.76 -3.07
CA VAL A 46 -14.58 9.05 -4.31
C VAL A 46 -13.88 7.78 -3.86
N GLY A 47 -14.70 6.78 -3.52
CA GLY A 47 -14.28 5.51 -2.92
C GLY A 47 -13.08 4.87 -3.62
N MET A 48 -12.48 3.87 -2.97
CA MET A 48 -11.28 3.15 -3.41
C MET A 48 -11.47 2.28 -4.68
N MET A 49 -12.27 2.76 -5.62
CA MET A 49 -12.63 2.18 -6.90
C MET A 49 -11.46 2.05 -7.87
N SER A 50 -10.39 2.83 -7.68
CA SER A 50 -9.18 2.72 -8.47
C SER A 50 -8.11 1.96 -7.70
N PHE A 51 -7.64 0.84 -8.25
CA PHE A 51 -6.54 0.06 -7.70
C PHE A 51 -5.32 0.92 -7.35
N ALA A 52 -4.97 1.91 -8.17
CA ALA A 52 -3.85 2.80 -7.90
C ALA A 52 -4.03 3.62 -6.60
N ARG A 53 -5.26 4.05 -6.29
CA ARG A 53 -5.54 4.78 -5.04
C ARG A 53 -5.57 3.84 -3.84
N ALA A 54 -6.22 2.70 -3.99
CA ALA A 54 -6.25 1.64 -2.99
C ALA A 54 -4.82 1.17 -2.63
N TYR A 55 -3.95 1.08 -3.64
CA TYR A 55 -2.53 0.79 -3.48
C TYR A 55 -1.79 1.88 -2.72
N ILE A 56 -1.94 3.16 -3.10
CA ILE A 56 -1.30 4.26 -2.38
C ILE A 56 -1.72 4.26 -0.90
N ALA A 57 -3.01 4.16 -0.62
CA ALA A 57 -3.52 4.15 0.75
C ALA A 57 -3.03 2.93 1.56
N SER A 58 -3.05 1.75 0.95
CA SER A 58 -2.57 0.51 1.59
C SER A 58 -1.06 0.50 1.78
N ALA A 59 -0.31 1.06 0.83
CA ALA A 59 1.14 1.20 0.92
C ALA A 59 1.56 2.21 1.98
N GLU A 60 0.83 3.33 2.14
CA GLU A 60 1.06 4.31 3.20
C GLU A 60 0.94 3.70 4.60
N ALA A 61 0.02 2.74 4.80
CA ALA A 61 -0.15 2.05 6.07
C ALA A 61 1.07 1.19 6.45
N VAL A 62 1.73 0.56 5.48
CA VAL A 62 2.93 -0.27 5.72
C VAL A 62 4.24 0.51 5.63
N LEU A 63 4.22 1.73 5.08
CA LEU A 63 5.41 2.53 4.80
C LEU A 63 6.28 2.82 6.05
N PRO A 64 5.72 3.18 7.23
CA PRO A 64 6.52 3.38 8.43
C PRO A 64 7.25 2.11 8.89
N ILE A 65 6.60 0.95 8.73
CA ILE A 65 7.20 -0.34 9.06
C ILE A 65 8.30 -0.68 8.05
N LYS A 66 8.03 -0.51 6.75
CA LYS A 66 9.01 -0.72 5.68
C LYS A 66 10.26 0.13 5.88
N ALA A 67 10.10 1.41 6.24
CA ALA A 67 11.19 2.34 6.52
C ALA A 67 12.05 1.86 7.70
N ARG A 68 11.43 1.42 8.80
CA ARG A 68 12.15 0.85 9.94
C ARG A 68 12.94 -0.40 9.55
N CYS A 69 12.33 -1.31 8.79
CA CYS A 69 13.00 -2.52 8.33
C CYS A 69 14.17 -2.24 7.35
N THR A 70 14.13 -1.14 6.58
CA THR A 70 15.22 -0.78 5.66
C THR A 70 16.44 -0.16 6.34
N ASP A 71 16.23 0.47 7.50
CA ASP A 71 17.27 1.11 8.33
C ASP A 71 17.99 0.09 9.25
N GLU A 72 17.38 -1.08 9.46
CA GLU A 72 18.02 -2.17 10.19
C GLU A 72 19.18 -2.79 9.39
N GLN A 73 20.27 -3.14 10.09
CA GLN A 73 21.46 -3.76 9.48
C GLN A 73 21.17 -5.10 8.79
N LYS A 74 20.05 -5.75 9.12
CA LYS A 74 19.68 -7.07 8.59
C LYS A 74 18.37 -6.99 7.80
N ARG A 75 18.46 -6.52 6.56
CA ARG A 75 17.35 -6.59 5.61
C ARG A 75 16.93 -8.04 5.38
N SER A 76 15.62 -8.26 5.29
CA SER A 76 15.03 -9.60 5.15
C SER A 76 14.08 -9.61 3.96
N LEU A 77 14.46 -10.33 2.91
CA LEU A 77 13.65 -10.49 1.69
C LEU A 77 12.26 -11.10 1.97
N PRO A 78 12.08 -12.10 2.86
CA PRO A 78 10.74 -12.55 3.25
C PRO A 78 9.87 -11.46 3.87
N VAL A 79 10.47 -10.57 4.66
CA VAL A 79 9.74 -9.47 5.31
C VAL A 79 9.35 -8.41 4.28
N GLU A 80 10.27 -8.05 3.38
CA GLU A 80 9.96 -7.14 2.26
C GLU A 80 8.84 -7.69 1.38
N ALA A 81 8.90 -8.98 1.03
CA ALA A 81 7.87 -9.66 0.25
C ALA A 81 6.51 -9.67 0.97
N LEU A 82 6.49 -9.91 2.29
CA LEU A 82 5.27 -9.87 3.09
C LEU A 82 4.64 -8.46 3.09
N LEU A 83 5.44 -7.41 3.31
CA LEU A 83 4.93 -6.04 3.37
C LEU A 83 4.34 -5.58 2.03
N GLU A 84 4.94 -6.03 0.92
CA GLU A 84 4.44 -5.74 -0.43
C GLU A 84 3.15 -6.53 -0.74
N LEU A 85 3.13 -7.82 -0.42
CA LEU A 85 1.92 -8.64 -0.54
C LEU A 85 0.76 -8.03 0.25
N LEU A 86 1.00 -7.54 1.48
CA LEU A 86 -0.02 -6.89 2.30
C LEU A 86 -0.59 -5.64 1.63
N ALA A 87 0.27 -4.75 1.12
CA ALA A 87 -0.17 -3.52 0.47
C ALA A 87 -0.96 -3.81 -0.81
N GLU A 88 -0.46 -4.72 -1.65
CA GLU A 88 -1.09 -5.05 -2.94
C GLU A 88 -2.38 -5.85 -2.77
N SER A 89 -2.43 -6.78 -1.81
CA SER A 89 -3.64 -7.56 -1.53
C SER A 89 -4.73 -6.68 -0.93
N ALA A 90 -4.39 -5.76 -0.02
CA ALA A 90 -5.34 -4.78 0.50
C ALA A 90 -5.89 -3.90 -0.62
N ALA A 91 -5.03 -3.46 -1.54
CA ALA A 91 -5.45 -2.70 -2.72
C ALA A 91 -6.40 -3.49 -3.63
N ALA A 92 -6.10 -4.78 -3.86
CA ALA A 92 -6.94 -5.66 -4.67
C ALA A 92 -8.33 -5.83 -4.06
N VAL A 93 -8.41 -6.08 -2.74
CA VAL A 93 -9.69 -6.21 -2.02
C VAL A 93 -10.51 -4.93 -2.12
N GLN A 94 -9.90 -3.79 -1.84
CA GLN A 94 -10.58 -2.50 -1.84
C GLN A 94 -11.06 -2.09 -3.25
N ALA A 95 -10.29 -2.44 -4.29
CA ALA A 95 -10.65 -2.18 -5.67
C ALA A 95 -11.72 -3.12 -6.24
N CYS A 96 -12.17 -4.10 -5.45
CA CYS A 96 -13.18 -5.09 -5.83
C CYS A 96 -14.52 -4.91 -5.11
N VAL A 97 -14.66 -3.94 -4.20
CA VAL A 97 -15.84 -3.81 -3.31
C VAL A 97 -17.16 -3.69 -4.06
N ASP A 98 -17.16 -3.03 -5.23
CA ASP A 98 -18.36 -2.79 -6.04
C ASP A 98 -18.44 -3.69 -7.29
N GLU A 99 -17.60 -4.73 -7.41
CA GLU A 99 -17.64 -5.68 -8.53
C GLU A 99 -18.78 -6.69 -8.33
N GLU A 100 -19.62 -6.89 -9.36
CA GLU A 100 -20.77 -7.82 -9.33
C GLU A 100 -20.34 -9.28 -9.09
N GLU A 101 -19.22 -9.68 -9.68
CA GLU A 101 -18.56 -10.96 -9.45
C GLU A 101 -17.29 -10.77 -8.63
N LEU A 102 -17.44 -10.69 -7.30
CA LEU A 102 -16.34 -10.41 -6.37
C LEU A 102 -15.19 -11.42 -6.48
N THR A 103 -15.48 -12.72 -6.43
CA THR A 103 -14.44 -13.77 -6.35
C THR A 103 -13.53 -13.80 -7.59
N PRO A 104 -14.04 -13.86 -8.83
CA PRO A 104 -13.20 -13.83 -10.03
C PRO A 104 -12.43 -12.50 -10.19
N ALA A 105 -13.05 -11.39 -9.81
CA ALA A 105 -12.40 -10.09 -9.85
C ALA A 105 -11.22 -10.01 -8.88
N LEU A 106 -11.41 -10.51 -7.65
CA LEU A 106 -10.38 -10.53 -6.62
C LEU A 106 -9.24 -11.47 -6.99
N GLU A 107 -9.53 -12.67 -7.48
CA GLU A 107 -8.51 -13.62 -7.96
C GLU A 107 -7.62 -12.96 -9.02
N ARG A 108 -8.23 -12.37 -10.04
CA ARG A 108 -7.50 -11.67 -11.11
C ARG A 108 -6.65 -10.50 -10.60
N LYS A 109 -7.16 -9.71 -9.65
CA LYS A 109 -6.45 -8.52 -9.12
C LYS A 109 -5.36 -8.88 -8.11
N ALA A 110 -5.53 -9.96 -7.33
CA ALA A 110 -4.56 -10.39 -6.32
C ALA A 110 -3.46 -11.30 -6.88
N LEU A 111 -3.73 -12.02 -7.98
CA LEU A 111 -2.78 -12.97 -8.57
C LEU A 111 -1.38 -12.40 -8.81
N PRO A 112 -1.19 -11.19 -9.38
CA PRO A 112 0.16 -10.64 -9.58
C PRO A 112 0.96 -10.47 -8.29
N ALA A 113 0.30 -10.06 -7.20
CA ALA A 113 0.94 -9.89 -5.90
C ALA A 113 1.34 -11.26 -5.29
N ILE A 114 0.49 -12.27 -5.48
CA ILE A 114 0.75 -13.64 -5.06
C ILE A 114 1.94 -14.21 -5.83
N GLU A 115 1.98 -14.03 -7.16
CA GLU A 115 3.09 -14.48 -8.00
C GLU A 115 4.41 -13.82 -7.59
N ALA A 116 4.42 -12.50 -7.42
CA ALA A 116 5.60 -11.76 -6.97
C ALA A 116 6.08 -12.18 -5.58
N PHE A 117 5.14 -12.49 -4.67
CA PHE A 117 5.47 -13.03 -3.36
C PHE A 117 6.13 -14.41 -3.48
N LEU A 118 5.53 -15.33 -4.24
CA LEU A 118 6.05 -16.67 -4.46
C LEU A 118 7.45 -16.65 -5.10
N GLU A 119 7.68 -15.76 -6.07
CA GLU A 119 8.99 -15.57 -6.68
C GLU A 119 10.05 -15.20 -5.64
N LYS A 120 9.75 -14.26 -4.74
CA LYS A 120 10.68 -13.84 -3.68
C LYS A 120 10.94 -14.95 -2.66
N ILE A 121 9.92 -15.74 -2.32
CA ILE A 121 10.08 -16.89 -1.44
C ILE A 121 10.93 -17.99 -2.09
N LEU A 122 10.75 -18.23 -3.39
CA LEU A 122 11.59 -19.15 -4.16
C LEU A 122 13.05 -18.68 -4.20
N LEU A 123 13.30 -17.39 -4.40
CA LEU A 123 14.65 -16.82 -4.34
C LEU A 123 15.33 -17.07 -3.00
N VAL A 124 14.59 -16.97 -1.89
CA VAL A 124 15.12 -17.27 -0.54
C VAL A 124 15.51 -18.74 -0.41
N ALA A 125 14.80 -19.66 -1.03
CA ALA A 125 15.11 -21.09 -0.98
C ALA A 125 16.24 -21.52 -1.94
N ALA A 126 16.35 -20.85 -3.08
CA ALA A 126 17.29 -21.21 -4.15
C ALA A 126 18.70 -20.66 -3.93
N GLN A 127 18.86 -19.54 -3.23
CA GLN A 127 20.16 -18.89 -3.02
C GLN A 127 20.99 -19.59 -1.94
N GLU A 128 22.31 -19.62 -2.14
CA GLU A 128 23.26 -20.12 -1.11
C GLU A 128 23.34 -19.19 0.11
N ASN A 129 23.26 -17.87 -0.13
CA ASN A 129 23.30 -16.84 0.91
C ASN A 129 22.08 -15.91 0.77
N PRO A 130 20.87 -16.39 1.11
CA PRO A 130 19.65 -15.61 0.96
C PRO A 130 19.63 -14.43 1.94
N ARG A 131 19.08 -13.31 1.49
CA ARG A 131 18.93 -12.11 2.32
C ARG A 131 17.81 -12.33 3.35
N VAL A 132 18.16 -12.85 4.52
CA VAL A 132 17.25 -13.09 5.64
C VAL A 132 17.81 -12.51 6.93
N ALA A 133 16.94 -12.01 7.80
CA ALA A 133 17.37 -11.56 9.13
C ALA A 133 17.80 -12.71 10.06
N ASN A 134 17.19 -13.89 9.87
CA ASN A 134 17.51 -15.12 10.59
C ASN A 134 17.88 -16.25 9.61
N PRO A 135 19.10 -16.80 9.64
CA PRO A 135 19.54 -17.91 8.78
C PRO A 135 18.65 -19.16 8.88
N ASP A 136 18.11 -19.46 10.07
CA ASP A 136 17.23 -20.62 10.26
C ASP A 136 15.94 -20.51 9.44
N SER A 137 15.48 -19.28 9.18
CA SER A 137 14.30 -19.04 8.35
C SER A 137 14.49 -19.51 6.92
N ALA A 138 15.67 -19.30 6.33
CA ALA A 138 15.96 -19.76 4.97
C ALA A 138 15.96 -21.29 4.88
N LEU A 139 16.57 -21.98 5.84
CA LEU A 139 16.57 -23.44 5.91
C LEU A 139 15.15 -24.01 6.03
N ARG A 140 14.32 -23.39 6.87
CA ARG A 140 12.91 -23.79 7.02
C ARG A 140 12.11 -23.58 5.74
N ILE A 141 12.26 -22.43 5.09
CA ILE A 141 11.59 -22.12 3.82
C ILE A 141 12.01 -23.13 2.75
N LYS A 142 13.32 -23.37 2.58
CA LYS A 142 13.85 -24.33 1.61
C LYS A 142 13.28 -25.73 1.84
N LYS A 143 13.38 -26.26 3.06
CA LYS A 143 12.84 -27.58 3.41
C LYS A 143 11.34 -27.68 3.09
N GLN A 144 10.58 -26.62 3.35
CA GLN A 144 9.14 -26.62 3.09
C GLN A 144 8.83 -26.62 1.60
N ILE A 145 9.57 -25.86 0.79
CA ILE A 145 9.41 -25.86 -0.67
C ILE A 145 9.81 -27.22 -1.26
N ASP A 146 10.92 -27.79 -0.82
CA ASP A 146 11.37 -29.12 -1.26
C ASP A 146 10.31 -30.19 -0.95
N ASN A 147 9.67 -30.12 0.22
CA ASN A 147 8.57 -31.03 0.59
C ASN A 147 7.30 -30.84 -0.25
N LEU A 148 7.06 -29.64 -0.80
CA LEU A 148 5.89 -29.37 -1.64
C LEU A 148 6.13 -29.79 -3.09
N LEU A 149 7.37 -29.67 -3.59
CA LEU A 149 7.74 -30.02 -4.96
C LEU A 149 8.01 -31.51 -5.15
N ASN A 150 8.51 -32.21 -4.11
CA ASN A 150 8.85 -33.64 -4.19
C ASN A 150 7.78 -34.55 -3.60
N LYS A 151 6.50 -34.13 -3.65
CA LYS A 151 5.34 -34.94 -3.24
C LYS A 151 4.89 -35.90 -4.32
#